data_AF-A0A356TG14-F1
#
_entry.id   AF-A0A356TG14-F1
#
_cell.length_a   1.000
_cell.length_b   1.000
_cell.length_c   1.000
_cell.angle_alpha   90.00
_cell.angle_beta   90.00
_cell.angle_gamma   90.00
#
_symmetry.space_group_name_H-M   'P 1'
#
loop_
_entity.id
_entity.type
_entity.pdbx_description
1 polymer ?
#
loop_
_entity_poly.entity_id
_entity_poly.type
_entity_poly.pdbx_seq_one_letter_code
_entity_poly.pdbx_strand_id
1 'polypeptide(L)'
;MHAIQDTEPSLAEVFGALPLSIVYARRADLPAAREGGRIPLTPPFHVSDDDAYLLVPDDVGLGLVDVFAHADERALSDVLRTAVLVLGVIEREGRTTFLEIDDAARLGPMLGQMRYFLEQSADESALLALNGLEQAQVTVASELVDEAGLDAMLVGVQHIGPTWRVPPHRKDLAEVDPTHAWSRRLPDGRIGIEMVVFQEYEELVALLRPAALRPGIRSLPRV
;
A
#
# COMPACT_ATOMS: atom_id res chain seq x y z
N MET A 1 -1.67 14.49 -38.54
CA MET A 1 -0.74 14.96 -37.50
C MET A 1 -1.59 15.24 -36.26
N HIS A 2 -1.86 14.21 -35.47
CA HIS A 2 -2.58 14.38 -34.20
C HIS A 2 -1.59 14.88 -33.18
N ALA A 3 -1.82 16.08 -32.66
CA ALA A 3 -1.09 16.57 -31.49
C ALA A 3 -1.42 15.62 -30.34
N ILE A 4 -0.44 14.84 -29.90
CA ILE A 4 -0.49 14.18 -28.60
C ILE A 4 -0.39 15.33 -27.61
N GLN A 5 -1.52 15.67 -26.98
CA GLN A 5 -1.48 16.53 -25.80
C GLN A 5 -0.89 15.66 -24.69
N ASP A 6 0.39 15.90 -24.37
CA ASP A 6 1.00 15.41 -23.14
C ASP A 6 0.28 16.08 -21.98
N THR A 7 -0.80 15.45 -21.55
CA THR A 7 -1.52 15.86 -20.34
C THR A 7 -0.69 15.37 -19.17
N GLU A 8 -0.26 16.27 -18.29
CA GLU A 8 0.44 15.88 -17.07
C GLU A 8 -0.42 14.86 -16.29
N PRO A 9 0.21 13.78 -15.77
CA PRO A 9 -0.52 12.76 -15.03
C PRO A 9 -1.12 13.37 -13.76
N SER A 10 -2.34 12.95 -13.42
CA SER A 10 -2.96 13.33 -12.15
C SER A 10 -2.23 12.67 -10.97
N LEU A 11 -2.32 13.26 -9.77
CA LEU A 11 -1.75 12.66 -8.55
C LEU A 11 -2.27 11.23 -8.29
N ALA A 12 -3.53 10.94 -8.67
CA ALA A 12 -4.08 9.59 -8.57
C ALA A 12 -3.36 8.59 -9.48
N GLU A 13 -2.94 9.02 -10.67
CA GLU A 13 -2.18 8.20 -11.60
C GLU A 13 -0.73 8.01 -11.12
N VAL A 14 -0.11 9.08 -10.59
CA VAL A 14 1.25 9.01 -10.02
C VAL A 14 1.31 8.07 -8.82
N PHE A 15 0.51 8.32 -7.78
CA PHE A 15 0.52 7.50 -6.56
C PHE A 15 -0.02 6.09 -6.79
N GLY A 16 -0.84 5.89 -7.81
CA GLY A 16 -1.22 4.54 -8.21
C GLY A 16 -0.01 3.79 -8.75
N ALA A 17 0.70 4.36 -9.71
CA ALA A 17 1.71 3.63 -10.46
C ALA A 17 2.97 3.19 -9.68
N LEU A 18 3.14 3.64 -8.43
CA LEU A 18 4.40 3.53 -7.69
C LEU A 18 4.27 2.76 -6.36
N PRO A 19 5.28 1.97 -5.97
CA PRO A 19 5.49 1.62 -4.56
C PRO A 19 5.72 2.89 -3.75
N LEU A 20 5.11 2.97 -2.58
CA LEU A 20 5.21 4.12 -1.69
C LEU A 20 5.99 3.74 -0.44
N SER A 21 7.12 4.38 -0.21
CA SER A 21 7.81 4.26 1.07
C SER A 21 6.93 4.87 2.17
N ILE A 22 6.70 4.10 3.24
CA ILE A 22 5.91 4.55 4.38
C ILE A 22 6.87 5.26 5.33
N VAL A 23 6.62 6.55 5.56
CA VAL A 23 7.40 7.38 6.49
C VAL A 23 6.51 7.89 7.61
N TYR A 24 7.11 8.13 8.76
CA TYR A 24 6.38 8.55 9.95
C TYR A 24 6.59 10.02 10.25
N ALA A 25 5.52 10.67 10.69
CA ALA A 25 5.57 12.04 11.20
C ALA A 25 4.63 12.15 12.40
N ARG A 26 4.87 13.15 13.26
CA ARG A 26 3.97 13.40 14.38
C ARG A 26 2.59 13.75 13.83
N ARG A 27 1.55 13.22 14.46
CA ARG A 27 0.15 13.50 14.07
C ARG A 27 -0.16 15.00 13.93
N ALA A 28 0.48 15.84 14.75
CA ALA A 28 0.32 17.29 14.73
C ALA A 28 0.90 17.97 13.47
N ASP A 29 1.85 17.32 12.79
CA ASP A 29 2.53 17.86 11.61
C ASP A 29 1.81 17.47 10.29
N LEU A 30 0.97 16.42 10.30
CA LEU A 30 0.23 15.96 9.12
C LEU A 30 -0.77 16.97 8.51
N PRO A 31 -1.44 17.85 9.28
CA PRO A 31 -2.23 18.93 8.70
C PRO A 31 -1.38 19.86 7.83
N ALA A 32 -0.18 20.24 8.30
CA ALA A 32 0.74 21.08 7.54
C ALA A 32 1.25 20.35 6.30
N ALA A 33 1.54 19.05 6.40
CA ALA A 33 1.96 18.24 5.26
C ALA A 33 0.98 18.30 4.08
N ARG A 34 -0.33 18.43 4.35
CA ARG A 34 -1.39 18.52 3.32
C ARG A 34 -1.45 19.87 2.62
N GLU A 35 -0.88 20.90 3.24
CA GLU A 35 -0.81 22.25 2.69
C GLU A 35 0.51 22.46 1.93
N GLY A 36 1.39 21.45 1.92
CA GLY A 36 2.75 21.52 1.38
C GLY A 36 3.76 22.06 2.39
N GLY A 37 5.00 22.22 1.93
CA GLY A 37 6.10 22.77 2.73
C GLY A 37 6.94 21.70 3.41
N ARG A 38 7.53 22.02 4.56
CA ARG A 38 8.61 21.21 5.17
C ARG A 38 8.18 20.67 6.52
N ILE A 39 8.20 19.35 6.69
CA ILE A 39 7.87 18.68 7.96
C ILE A 39 9.03 17.83 8.47
N PRO A 40 9.21 17.67 9.79
CA PRO A 40 10.17 16.70 10.33
C PRO A 40 9.62 15.27 10.23
N LEU A 41 10.51 14.32 9.93
CA LEU A 41 10.20 12.88 9.94
C LEU A 41 10.68 12.21 11.23
N THR A 42 9.99 11.15 11.62
CA THR A 42 10.29 10.30 12.78
C THR A 42 10.86 8.95 12.30
N PRO A 43 12.10 8.57 12.68
CA PRO A 43 12.66 7.25 12.34
C PRO A 43 11.86 6.08 12.95
N PRO A 44 12.01 4.84 12.44
CA PRO A 44 12.87 4.43 11.33
C PRO A 44 12.23 4.74 9.97
N PHE A 45 13.07 5.04 8.99
CA PHE A 45 12.70 5.10 7.57
C PHE A 45 13.99 4.92 6.75
N HIS A 46 13.87 4.28 5.61
CA HIS A 46 14.91 4.32 4.58
C HIS A 46 14.50 5.34 3.53
N VAL A 47 15.51 6.02 3.01
CA VAL A 47 15.34 7.19 2.17
C VAL A 47 15.88 6.85 0.81
N SER A 48 15.06 7.02 -0.20
CA SER A 48 15.54 7.31 -1.54
C SER A 48 15.14 8.75 -1.88
N ASP A 49 16.02 9.42 -2.63
CA ASP A 49 16.13 10.88 -2.64
C ASP A 49 15.04 11.58 -3.50
N ASP A 50 14.20 10.83 -4.24
CA ASP A 50 13.12 11.37 -5.10
C ASP A 50 11.94 10.37 -5.19
N ASP A 51 11.13 10.25 -4.15
CA ASP A 51 10.04 9.26 -4.12
C ASP A 51 8.66 9.81 -3.77
N ALA A 52 7.67 8.96 -4.00
CA ALA A 52 6.32 9.11 -3.49
C ALA A 52 6.22 8.41 -2.13
N TYR A 53 5.71 9.12 -1.13
CA TYR A 53 5.66 8.64 0.24
C TYR A 53 4.22 8.51 0.75
N LEU A 54 4.00 7.52 1.62
CA LEU A 54 2.82 7.44 2.46
C LEU A 54 3.19 7.89 3.88
N LEU A 55 2.81 9.10 4.25
CA LEU A 55 3.00 9.64 5.60
C LEU A 55 1.94 9.10 6.53
N VAL A 56 2.38 8.41 7.58
CA VAL A 56 1.51 7.84 8.62
C VAL A 56 1.85 8.50 9.96
N PRO A 57 0.86 8.78 10.83
CA PRO A 57 1.13 9.22 12.20
C PRO A 57 2.08 8.26 12.93
N ASP A 58 3.13 8.75 13.58
CA ASP A 58 4.10 7.92 14.33
C ASP A 58 3.47 7.12 15.48
N ASP A 59 2.41 7.63 16.09
CA ASP A 59 1.62 6.96 17.13
C ASP A 59 0.82 5.74 16.62
N VAL A 60 0.70 5.57 15.29
CA VAL A 60 0.06 4.41 14.64
C VAL A 60 1.05 3.65 13.77
N GLY A 61 1.97 4.36 13.12
CA GLY A 61 2.85 3.87 12.07
C GLY A 61 3.84 2.80 12.53
N LEU A 62 4.38 2.91 13.74
CA LEU A 62 5.24 1.88 14.33
C LEU A 62 4.53 0.53 14.55
N GLY A 63 3.19 0.53 14.53
CA GLY A 63 2.35 -0.67 14.63
C GLY A 63 1.55 -0.93 13.37
N LEU A 64 1.86 -0.36 12.20
CA LEU A 64 1.05 -0.60 11.00
C LEU A 64 1.02 -2.09 10.63
N VAL A 65 2.15 -2.79 10.73
CA VAL A 65 2.21 -4.25 10.58
C VAL A 65 1.33 -4.94 11.64
N ASP A 66 1.31 -4.47 12.88
CA ASP A 66 0.44 -5.00 13.93
C ASP A 66 -1.05 -4.75 13.64
N VAL A 67 -1.40 -3.60 13.05
CA VAL A 67 -2.77 -3.30 12.61
C VAL A 67 -3.23 -4.35 11.60
N PHE A 68 -2.36 -4.73 10.67
CA PHE A 68 -2.63 -5.81 9.73
C PHE A 68 -2.68 -7.18 10.40
N ALA A 69 -1.67 -7.52 11.19
CA ALA A 69 -1.54 -8.83 11.83
C ALA A 69 -2.72 -9.16 12.75
N HIS A 70 -3.30 -8.14 13.40
CA HIS A 70 -4.43 -8.29 14.32
C HIS A 70 -5.79 -7.94 13.70
N ALA A 71 -5.84 -7.65 12.38
CA ALA A 71 -7.04 -7.23 11.67
C ALA A 71 -7.78 -6.05 12.37
N ASP A 72 -7.04 -5.05 12.87
CA ASP A 72 -7.62 -3.91 13.58
C ASP A 72 -8.24 -2.90 12.59
N GLU A 73 -9.50 -3.13 12.25
CA GLU A 73 -10.29 -2.27 11.36
C GLU A 73 -10.36 -0.82 11.84
N ARG A 74 -10.37 -0.58 13.15
CA ARG A 74 -10.50 0.76 13.72
C ARG A 74 -9.20 1.53 13.54
N ALA A 75 -8.06 0.88 13.83
CA ALA A 75 -6.75 1.48 13.61
C ALA A 75 -6.50 1.74 12.12
N LEU A 76 -6.84 0.77 11.24
CA LEU A 76 -6.75 0.99 9.79
C LEU A 76 -7.63 2.16 9.33
N SER A 77 -8.85 2.28 9.85
CA SER A 77 -9.73 3.42 9.56
C SER A 77 -9.12 4.76 10.00
N ASP A 78 -8.41 4.80 11.13
CA ASP A 78 -7.69 6.01 11.55
C ASP A 78 -6.54 6.35 10.59
N VAL A 79 -5.77 5.34 10.14
CA VAL A 79 -4.73 5.52 9.11
C VAL A 79 -5.34 6.13 7.85
N LEU A 80 -6.39 5.53 7.29
CA LEU A 80 -7.03 6.00 6.06
C LEU A 80 -7.53 7.45 6.13
N ARG A 81 -7.93 7.90 7.32
CA ARG A 81 -8.41 9.27 7.57
C ARG A 81 -7.28 10.29 7.75
N THR A 82 -6.14 9.84 8.26
CA THR A 82 -5.07 10.73 8.74
C THR A 82 -3.88 10.75 7.79
N ALA A 83 -3.56 9.62 7.18
CA ALA A 83 -2.43 9.46 6.30
C ALA A 83 -2.49 10.37 5.08
N VAL A 84 -1.31 10.76 4.62
CA VAL A 84 -1.11 11.72 3.54
C VAL A 84 -0.18 11.08 2.52
N LEU A 85 -0.58 11.10 1.26
CA LEU A 85 0.27 10.77 0.12
C LEU A 85 1.04 12.02 -0.25
N VAL A 86 2.34 11.89 -0.46
CA VAL A 86 3.23 13.03 -0.68
C VAL A 86 4.22 12.73 -1.80
N LEU A 87 4.43 13.70 -2.68
CA LEU A 87 5.62 13.80 -3.52
C LEU A 87 6.54 14.84 -2.90
N GLY A 88 7.83 14.52 -2.82
CA GLY A 88 8.78 15.44 -2.23
C GLY A 88 10.18 14.88 -2.16
N VAL A 89 11.05 15.67 -1.54
CA VAL A 89 12.46 15.37 -1.37
C VAL A 89 12.77 15.29 0.11
N ILE A 90 13.52 14.25 0.49
CA ILE A 90 13.96 14.11 1.87
C ILE A 90 15.29 14.83 2.07
N GLU A 91 15.29 15.79 2.98
CA GLU A 91 16.46 16.57 3.34
C GLU A 91 16.97 16.21 4.74
N ARG A 92 18.27 16.39 4.97
CA ARG A 92 18.88 16.21 6.29
C ARG A 92 19.50 17.50 6.78
N GLU A 93 19.05 17.97 7.94
CA GLU A 93 19.62 19.13 8.63
C GLU A 93 20.11 18.71 10.03
N GLY A 94 21.42 18.50 10.14
CA GLY A 94 22.05 17.98 11.35
C GLY A 94 21.58 16.57 11.69
N ARG A 95 20.81 16.43 12.78
CA ARG A 95 20.26 15.15 13.27
C ARG A 95 18.81 14.93 12.89
N THR A 96 18.16 15.93 12.31
CA THR A 96 16.75 15.86 11.94
C THR A 96 16.65 15.66 10.44
N THR A 97 15.80 14.74 10.04
CA THR A 97 15.42 14.55 8.65
C THR A 97 14.08 15.24 8.42
N PHE A 98 13.96 15.90 7.28
CA PHE A 98 12.77 16.62 6.86
C PHE A 98 12.29 16.09 5.52
N LEU A 99 10.99 16.18 5.29
CA LEU A 99 10.40 16.01 3.98
C LEU A 99 9.98 17.38 3.48
N GLU A 100 10.57 17.83 2.37
CA GLU A 100 10.12 18.98 1.60
C GLU A 100 9.08 18.49 0.60
N ILE A 101 7.87 19.04 0.70
CA ILE A 101 6.67 18.53 0.04
C ILE A 101 6.35 19.40 -1.17
N ASP A 102 6.38 18.79 -2.34
CA ASP A 102 5.97 19.39 -3.60
C ASP A 102 4.45 19.29 -3.79
N ASP A 103 3.91 18.09 -3.58
CA ASP A 103 2.49 17.79 -3.74
C ASP A 103 2.00 16.84 -2.65
N ALA A 104 0.73 17.01 -2.25
CA ALA A 104 0.13 16.19 -1.22
C ALA A 104 -1.34 15.88 -1.46
N ALA A 105 -1.77 14.69 -1.03
CA ALA A 105 -3.15 14.26 -1.08
C ALA A 105 -3.55 13.45 0.16
N ARG A 106 -4.81 13.50 0.57
CA ARG A 106 -5.32 12.62 1.63
C ARG A 106 -5.54 11.21 1.08
N LEU A 107 -5.04 10.18 1.77
CA LEU A 107 -5.15 8.79 1.32
C LEU A 107 -6.60 8.37 1.04
N GLY A 108 -7.50 8.50 2.03
CA GLY A 108 -8.88 8.03 1.90
C GLY A 108 -9.63 8.56 0.67
N PRO A 109 -9.72 9.88 0.46
CA PRO A 109 -10.31 10.46 -0.76
C PRO A 109 -9.56 10.10 -2.05
N MET A 110 -8.24 9.94 -1.99
CA MET A 110 -7.43 9.62 -3.16
C MET A 110 -7.64 8.17 -3.63
N LEU A 111 -7.82 7.23 -2.69
CA LEU A 111 -8.13 5.84 -3.03
C LEU A 111 -9.32 5.75 -3.97
N GLY A 112 -10.40 6.53 -3.74
CA GLY A 112 -11.58 6.53 -4.62
C GLY A 112 -11.34 7.03 -6.05
N GLN A 113 -10.25 7.76 -6.29
CA GLN A 113 -9.90 8.34 -7.59
C GLN A 113 -8.90 7.46 -8.36
N MET A 114 -8.14 6.64 -7.66
CA MET A 114 -7.18 5.69 -8.24
C MET A 114 -7.90 4.56 -8.99
N ARG A 115 -7.26 4.07 -10.04
CA ARG A 115 -7.67 2.85 -10.76
C ARG A 115 -6.95 1.63 -10.18
N TYR A 116 -7.49 0.45 -10.43
CA TYR A 116 -6.75 -0.79 -10.17
C TYR A 116 -5.80 -1.08 -11.34
N PHE A 117 -4.57 -1.54 -11.10
CA PHE A 117 -3.64 -1.91 -12.19
C PHE A 117 -4.10 -3.18 -12.89
N LEU A 118 -4.56 -4.14 -12.10
CA LEU A 118 -4.98 -5.45 -12.58
C LEU A 118 -6.47 -5.66 -12.35
N GLU A 119 -7.20 -5.95 -13.41
CA GLU A 119 -8.58 -6.40 -13.33
C GLU A 119 -8.71 -7.78 -13.95
N GLN A 120 -8.98 -8.80 -13.14
CA GLN A 120 -9.00 -10.20 -13.62
C GLN A 120 -9.97 -11.08 -12.82
N SER A 121 -10.14 -12.32 -13.25
CA SER A 121 -10.87 -13.34 -12.49
C SER A 121 -10.05 -13.82 -11.28
N ALA A 122 -10.73 -14.15 -10.19
CA ALA A 122 -10.14 -14.82 -9.03
C ALA A 122 -10.05 -16.34 -9.27
N ASP A 123 -9.12 -16.75 -10.12
CA ASP A 123 -8.80 -18.14 -10.40
C ASP A 123 -7.30 -18.41 -10.18
N GLU A 124 -6.82 -19.61 -10.53
CA GLU A 124 -5.41 -19.99 -10.34
C GLU A 124 -4.43 -19.06 -11.09
N SER A 125 -4.87 -18.41 -12.18
CA SER A 125 -4.03 -17.43 -12.88
C SER A 125 -3.88 -16.13 -12.10
N ALA A 126 -4.76 -15.88 -11.12
CA ALA A 126 -4.75 -14.65 -10.35
C ALA A 126 -3.49 -14.50 -9.51
N LEU A 127 -3.01 -15.60 -8.90
CA LEU A 127 -1.77 -15.63 -8.13
C LEU A 127 -0.58 -15.22 -8.99
N LEU A 128 -0.45 -15.81 -10.18
CA LEU A 128 0.63 -15.50 -11.11
C LEU A 128 0.62 -14.03 -11.52
N ALA A 129 -0.56 -13.49 -11.84
CA ALA A 129 -0.69 -12.11 -12.27
C ALA A 129 -0.47 -11.09 -11.12
N LEU A 130 -0.93 -11.40 -9.91
CA LEU A 130 -0.70 -10.55 -8.72
C LEU A 130 0.78 -10.52 -8.34
N ASN A 131 1.43 -11.68 -8.29
CA ASN A 131 2.84 -11.78 -7.99
C ASN A 131 3.72 -11.27 -9.15
N GLY A 132 3.20 -11.24 -10.38
CA GLY A 132 3.88 -10.70 -11.56
C GLY A 132 3.71 -9.19 -11.79
N LEU A 133 3.06 -8.46 -10.88
CA LEU A 133 2.96 -6.99 -10.96
C LEU A 133 4.35 -6.36 -10.87
N GLU A 134 4.69 -5.49 -11.80
CA GLU A 134 5.98 -4.77 -11.82
C GLU A 134 6.24 -4.07 -10.49
N GLN A 135 5.20 -3.46 -9.92
CA GLN A 135 5.28 -2.75 -8.65
C GLN A 135 5.52 -3.69 -7.44
N ALA A 136 5.17 -4.96 -7.56
CA ALA A 136 5.49 -5.97 -6.54
C ALA A 136 6.88 -6.58 -6.78
N GLN A 137 7.35 -6.62 -8.03
CA GLN A 137 8.65 -7.18 -8.39
C GLN A 137 9.84 -6.27 -8.02
N VAL A 138 9.59 -4.97 -7.81
CA VAL A 138 10.61 -4.03 -7.33
C VAL A 138 10.87 -4.14 -5.83
N THR A 139 10.03 -4.86 -5.10
CA THR A 139 10.19 -5.08 -3.66
C THR A 139 11.07 -6.31 -3.37
N VAL A 140 11.86 -6.30 -2.30
CA VAL A 140 12.59 -7.51 -1.82
C VAL A 140 11.64 -8.54 -1.20
N ALA A 141 10.38 -8.17 -0.97
CA ALA A 141 9.34 -9.13 -0.63
C ALA A 141 9.20 -10.17 -1.75
N SER A 142 9.15 -11.45 -1.37
CA SER A 142 9.18 -12.53 -2.36
C SER A 142 7.92 -12.55 -3.23
N GLU A 143 6.74 -12.42 -2.61
CA GLU A 143 5.45 -12.52 -3.28
C GLU A 143 4.38 -11.64 -2.59
N LEU A 144 3.38 -11.22 -3.35
CA LEU A 144 2.24 -10.43 -2.86
C LEU A 144 1.23 -11.33 -2.13
N VAL A 145 0.96 -12.51 -2.70
CA VAL A 145 -0.11 -13.39 -2.25
C VAL A 145 0.23 -14.87 -2.48
N ASP A 146 -0.13 -15.73 -1.52
CA ASP A 146 -0.19 -17.18 -1.66
C ASP A 146 -1.64 -17.68 -1.78
N GLU A 147 -1.84 -18.98 -2.00
CA GLU A 147 -3.18 -19.58 -2.11
C GLU A 147 -4.07 -19.28 -0.89
N ALA A 148 -3.51 -19.36 0.32
CA ALA A 148 -4.26 -19.15 1.56
C ALA A 148 -4.66 -17.68 1.74
N GLY A 149 -3.77 -16.76 1.37
CA GLY A 149 -4.05 -15.32 1.35
C GLY A 149 -5.12 -14.95 0.33
N LEU A 150 -5.05 -15.53 -0.88
CA LEU A 150 -6.09 -15.34 -1.88
C LEU A 150 -7.44 -15.83 -1.35
N ASP A 151 -7.51 -17.06 -0.85
CA ASP A 151 -8.74 -17.62 -0.27
C ASP A 151 -9.29 -16.75 0.86
N ALA A 152 -8.43 -16.26 1.77
CA ALA A 152 -8.83 -15.37 2.85
C ALA A 152 -9.49 -14.07 2.34
N MET A 153 -9.00 -13.51 1.24
CA MET A 153 -9.61 -12.34 0.59
C MET A 153 -10.92 -12.68 -0.13
N LEU A 154 -11.10 -13.92 -0.62
CA LEU A 154 -12.31 -14.33 -1.36
C LEU A 154 -13.53 -14.61 -0.48
N VAL A 155 -13.32 -15.08 0.76
CA VAL A 155 -14.40 -15.55 1.65
C VAL A 155 -15.18 -14.40 2.30
N GLY A 156 -14.52 -13.27 2.59
CA GLY A 156 -15.08 -12.17 3.37
C GLY A 156 -15.70 -11.03 2.57
N VAL A 157 -16.42 -10.14 3.27
CA VAL A 157 -16.73 -8.78 2.77
C VAL A 157 -15.48 -7.92 2.79
N GLN A 158 -14.57 -8.20 3.72
CA GLN A 158 -13.30 -7.53 3.89
C GLN A 158 -12.28 -8.52 4.45
N HIS A 159 -11.01 -8.30 4.12
CA HIS A 159 -9.86 -8.96 4.72
C HIS A 159 -8.84 -7.88 5.12
N ILE A 160 -8.30 -8.01 6.33
CA ILE A 160 -7.10 -7.30 6.79
C ILE A 160 -6.22 -8.38 7.38
N GLY A 161 -5.02 -8.57 6.82
CA GLY A 161 -4.14 -9.61 7.34
C GLY A 161 -3.04 -10.00 6.38
N PRO A 162 -2.29 -11.04 6.74
CA PRO A 162 -1.23 -11.57 5.89
C PRO A 162 -1.81 -12.29 4.68
N THR A 163 -1.31 -11.93 3.50
CA THR A 163 -1.65 -12.56 2.22
C THR A 163 -0.55 -13.45 1.67
N TRP A 164 0.67 -13.31 2.17
CA TRP A 164 1.77 -14.22 1.88
C TRP A 164 2.60 -14.43 3.14
N ARG A 165 3.06 -15.66 3.36
CA ARG A 165 3.93 -16.02 4.48
C ARG A 165 5.12 -16.83 3.99
N VAL A 166 6.26 -16.64 4.64
CA VAL A 166 7.45 -17.47 4.40
C VAL A 166 7.10 -18.95 4.56
N PRO A 167 7.31 -19.78 3.53
CA PRO A 167 7.07 -21.20 3.64
C PRO A 167 8.01 -21.82 4.70
N PRO A 168 7.52 -22.66 5.62
CA PRO A 168 8.30 -23.14 6.78
C PRO A 168 9.54 -23.97 6.40
N HIS A 169 9.63 -24.41 5.15
CA HIS A 169 10.73 -25.22 4.62
C HIS A 169 11.78 -24.39 3.84
N ARG A 170 11.53 -23.10 3.57
CA ARG A 170 12.41 -22.20 2.81
C ARG A 170 13.30 -21.38 3.75
N LYS A 171 14.40 -22.00 4.20
CA LYS A 171 15.37 -21.34 5.11
C LYS A 171 16.07 -20.14 4.48
N ASP A 172 16.15 -20.12 3.15
CA ASP A 172 16.68 -19.02 2.36
C ASP A 172 15.80 -17.75 2.43
N LEU A 173 14.55 -17.89 2.88
CA LEU A 173 13.60 -16.79 3.05
C LEU A 173 13.30 -16.48 4.52
N ALA A 174 14.09 -17.01 5.47
CA ALA A 174 13.78 -16.92 6.90
C ALA A 174 13.79 -15.49 7.47
N GLU A 175 14.48 -14.56 6.79
CA GLU A 175 14.56 -13.15 7.15
C GLU A 175 13.58 -12.27 6.37
N VAL A 176 12.72 -12.87 5.52
CA VAL A 176 11.71 -12.13 4.76
C VAL A 176 10.45 -12.00 5.61
N ASP A 177 9.95 -10.78 5.75
CA ASP A 177 8.72 -10.54 6.49
C ASP A 177 7.47 -10.89 5.65
N PRO A 178 6.32 -11.21 6.30
CA PRO A 178 5.09 -11.50 5.58
C PRO A 178 4.54 -10.28 4.82
N THR A 179 3.90 -10.53 3.69
CA THR A 179 3.12 -9.51 2.99
C THR A 179 1.72 -9.43 3.60
N HIS A 180 1.24 -8.21 3.81
CA HIS A 180 -0.09 -7.95 4.35
C HIS A 180 -0.95 -7.20 3.34
N ALA A 181 -2.26 -7.46 3.32
CA ALA A 181 -3.18 -6.73 2.48
C ALA A 181 -4.47 -6.36 3.20
N TRP A 182 -5.04 -5.26 2.74
CA TRP A 182 -6.41 -4.87 2.99
C TRP A 182 -7.18 -5.01 1.68
N SER A 183 -8.18 -5.88 1.69
CA SER A 183 -9.10 -6.03 0.56
C SER A 183 -10.54 -5.93 1.04
N ARG A 184 -11.41 -5.52 0.12
CA ARG A 184 -12.86 -5.44 0.38
C ARG A 184 -13.67 -5.73 -0.86
N ARG A 185 -14.91 -6.15 -0.64
CA ARG A 185 -15.89 -6.32 -1.69
C ARG A 185 -16.37 -4.94 -2.18
N LEU A 186 -16.30 -4.76 -3.49
CA LEU A 186 -16.75 -3.57 -4.20
C LEU A 186 -18.26 -3.63 -4.47
N PRO A 187 -18.92 -2.49 -4.74
CA PRO A 187 -20.35 -2.45 -5.02
C PRO A 187 -20.79 -3.33 -6.21
N ASP A 188 -19.89 -3.58 -7.15
CA ASP A 188 -20.11 -4.44 -8.32
C ASP A 188 -19.81 -5.92 -8.06
N GLY A 189 -19.49 -6.30 -6.81
CA GLY A 189 -19.23 -7.67 -6.40
C GLY A 189 -17.78 -8.14 -6.62
N ARG A 190 -16.91 -7.32 -7.22
CA ARG A 190 -15.46 -7.58 -7.25
C ARG A 190 -14.85 -7.49 -5.86
N ILE A 191 -13.63 -8.01 -5.71
CA ILE A 191 -12.80 -7.84 -4.52
C ILE A 191 -11.67 -6.91 -4.91
N GLY A 192 -11.70 -5.69 -4.37
CA GLY A 192 -10.60 -4.74 -4.53
C GLY A 192 -9.57 -4.98 -3.45
N ILE A 193 -8.33 -5.26 -3.84
CA ILE A 193 -7.17 -5.16 -2.96
C ILE A 193 -6.83 -3.67 -2.90
N GLU A 194 -7.13 -3.03 -1.78
CA GLU A 194 -7.06 -1.57 -1.65
C GLU A 194 -5.66 -1.10 -1.25
N MET A 195 -4.97 -1.90 -0.42
CA MET A 195 -3.62 -1.62 0.02
C MET A 195 -2.88 -2.94 0.29
N VAL A 196 -1.63 -3.02 -0.13
CA VAL A 196 -0.68 -4.07 0.25
C VAL A 196 0.48 -3.40 0.96
N VAL A 197 0.96 -4.01 2.05
CA VAL A 197 2.11 -3.55 2.82
C VAL A 197 3.16 -4.65 2.87
N PHE A 198 4.38 -4.26 2.50
CA PHE A 198 5.59 -5.08 2.53
C PHE A 198 6.52 -4.51 3.59
N GLN A 199 7.36 -5.37 4.16
CA GLN A 199 8.46 -4.95 5.01
C GLN A 199 9.78 -5.39 4.37
N GLU A 200 10.66 -4.42 4.21
CA GLU A 200 11.98 -4.56 3.63
C GLU A 200 13.02 -4.10 4.64
N TYR A 201 13.61 -5.04 5.38
CA TYR A 201 14.48 -4.73 6.51
C TYR A 201 13.74 -3.85 7.55
N GLU A 202 14.09 -2.57 7.65
CA GLU A 202 13.45 -1.59 8.55
C GLU A 202 12.44 -0.67 7.82
N GLU A 203 12.32 -0.81 6.50
CA GLU A 203 11.42 0.00 5.67
C GLU A 203 10.08 -0.71 5.47
N LEU A 204 8.99 0.06 5.50
CA LEU A 204 7.70 -0.41 5.02
C LEU A 204 7.39 0.23 3.68
N VAL A 205 6.86 -0.57 2.76
CA VAL A 205 6.43 -0.14 1.44
C VAL A 205 4.95 -0.45 1.27
N ALA A 206 4.19 0.49 0.71
CA ALA A 206 2.78 0.31 0.39
C ALA A 206 2.53 0.30 -1.12
N LEU A 207 1.68 -0.61 -1.58
CA LEU A 207 1.05 -0.55 -2.91
C LEU A 207 -0.42 -0.27 -2.77
N LEU A 208 -0.91 0.76 -3.47
CA LEU A 208 -2.30 1.17 -3.42
C LEU A 208 -3.06 0.64 -4.63
N ARG A 209 -4.23 0.06 -4.35
CA ARG A 209 -5.15 -0.49 -5.36
C ARG A 209 -4.47 -1.38 -6.42
N PRO A 210 -3.62 -2.36 -6.04
CA PRO A 210 -2.93 -3.17 -7.04
C PRO A 210 -3.86 -3.97 -7.95
N ALA A 211 -5.00 -4.46 -7.43
CA ALA A 211 -5.90 -5.29 -8.22
C ALA A 211 -7.36 -5.25 -7.78
N ALA A 212 -8.25 -5.49 -8.74
CA ALA A 212 -9.64 -5.88 -8.52
C ALA A 212 -9.93 -7.24 -9.14
N LEU A 213 -10.33 -8.20 -8.31
CA LEU A 213 -10.59 -9.57 -8.69
C LEU A 213 -12.09 -9.83 -8.81
N ARG A 214 -12.52 -10.48 -9.89
CA ARG A 214 -13.90 -10.95 -10.07
C ARG A 214 -14.01 -12.35 -9.46
N PRO A 215 -14.83 -12.57 -8.41
CA PRO A 215 -15.04 -13.89 -7.85
C PRO A 215 -15.49 -14.87 -8.93
N GLY A 216 -14.88 -16.05 -9.00
CA GLY A 216 -15.35 -17.11 -9.89
C GLY A 216 -16.73 -17.62 -9.48
N ILE A 217 -17.49 -18.20 -10.42
CA ILE A 217 -18.82 -18.79 -10.16
C ILE A 217 -18.78 -19.88 -9.06
N ARG A 218 -17.59 -20.45 -8.78
CA ARG A 218 -17.38 -21.51 -7.78
C ARG A 218 -16.97 -21.03 -6.39
N SER A 219 -16.64 -19.75 -6.19
CA SER A 219 -16.01 -19.27 -4.95
C SER A 219 -16.97 -18.50 -4.02
N LEU A 220 -18.28 -18.55 -4.24
CA LEU A 220 -19.25 -18.01 -3.28
C LEU A 220 -19.65 -19.09 -2.26
N PRO A 221 -19.36 -18.92 -0.95
CA PRO A 221 -20.09 -19.67 0.05
C PRO A 221 -21.57 -19.27 -0.08
N ARG A 222 -22.45 -20.28 -0.16
CA ARG A 222 -23.89 -20.06 0.00
C ARG A 222 -24.11 -19.54 1.41
N VAL A 223 -24.59 -18.30 1.52
CA VAL A 223 -25.15 -17.75 2.76
C VAL A 223 -26.29 -18.63 3.24
#